data_AF-A0A371ESF1-F1
#
_entry.id   AF-A0A371ESF1-F1
#
_cell.length_a   1.000
_cell.length_b   1.000
_cell.length_c   1.000
_cell.angle_alpha   90.00
_cell.angle_beta   90.00
_cell.angle_gamma   90.00
#
_symmetry.space_group_name_H-M   'P 1'
#
loop_
_entity.id
_entity.type
_entity.pdbx_description
1 polymer ?
#
loop_
_entity_poly.entity_id
_entity_poly.type
_entity_poly.pdbx_seq_one_letter_code
_entity_poly.pdbx_strand_id
1 'polypeptide(L)'
;MSGSNGNSNEANDFLTTEVIMEEIKRAIWSNDGNKIPGLYNFIFIIFKHHREMIKLHTINNLFSKFRPILLVTSIYKIISKVQASKLKLVLHKVISSVQTPFLLGRQIFYDSLTVNELVDLAKKGKIDCLIIKVSFEKVYVSVYWDFLDHTMQRTGFCNEWREWINLCFREV
;
A
#
# COMPACT_ATOMS: atom_id res chain seq x y z
N MET A 1 20.09 21.64 8.61
CA MET A 1 19.83 20.18 8.68
C MET A 1 19.79 19.66 7.25
N SER A 2 20.98 19.43 6.70
CA SER A 2 21.22 18.94 5.34
C SER A 2 21.75 17.52 5.46
N GLY A 3 20.98 16.52 5.04
CA GLY A 3 21.42 15.14 5.10
C GLY A 3 20.30 14.14 4.82
N SER A 4 19.90 14.00 3.56
CA SER A 4 19.18 12.81 3.06
C SER A 4 19.00 12.73 1.54
N ASN A 5 19.68 13.55 0.72
CA ASN A 5 19.45 13.57 -0.75
C ASN A 5 19.91 12.31 -1.50
N GLY A 6 20.71 11.42 -0.90
CA GLY A 6 21.14 10.17 -1.55
C GLY A 6 20.08 9.06 -1.49
N ASN A 7 19.37 8.93 -0.37
CA ASN A 7 18.48 7.79 -0.10
C ASN A 7 17.07 7.95 -0.69
N SER A 8 16.62 9.19 -0.92
CA SER A 8 15.33 9.46 -1.58
C SER A 8 15.36 9.09 -3.05
N ASN A 9 16.51 9.27 -3.72
CA ASN A 9 16.65 9.00 -5.15
C ASN A 9 16.61 7.51 -5.43
N GLU A 10 17.38 6.68 -4.70
CA GLU A 10 17.33 5.22 -4.86
C GLU A 10 15.94 4.62 -4.58
N ALA A 11 15.22 5.16 -3.58
CA ALA A 11 13.86 4.71 -3.29
C ALA A 11 12.90 5.09 -4.42
N ASN A 12 13.01 6.30 -4.97
CA ASN A 12 12.21 6.74 -6.11
C ASN A 12 12.53 5.92 -7.36
N ASP A 13 13.81 5.67 -7.65
CA ASP A 13 14.25 4.85 -8.79
C ASP A 13 13.69 3.43 -8.68
N PHE A 14 13.69 2.84 -7.48
CA PHE A 14 13.08 1.53 -7.25
C PHE A 14 11.56 1.52 -7.48
N LEU A 15 10.86 2.57 -7.02
CA LEU A 15 9.42 2.69 -7.16
C LEU A 15 9.00 2.83 -8.63
N THR A 16 9.77 3.59 -9.43
CA THR A 16 9.52 3.82 -10.86
C THR A 16 10.13 2.76 -11.77
N THR A 17 10.87 1.80 -11.22
CA THR A 17 11.39 0.68 -12.01
C THR A 17 10.23 -0.09 -12.68
N GLU A 18 10.47 -0.56 -13.91
CA GLU A 18 9.51 -1.34 -14.69
C GLU A 18 8.95 -2.51 -13.87
N VAL A 19 7.64 -2.73 -13.96
CA VAL A 19 6.97 -3.82 -13.25
C VAL A 19 7.34 -5.15 -13.90
N ILE A 20 8.07 -5.98 -13.16
CA ILE A 20 8.47 -7.30 -13.66
C ILE A 20 7.37 -8.33 -13.44
N MET A 21 7.33 -9.35 -14.30
CA MET A 21 6.33 -10.43 -14.23
C MET A 21 6.32 -11.16 -12.87
N GLU A 22 7.45 -11.24 -12.18
CA GLU A 22 7.51 -11.84 -10.83
C GLU A 22 6.81 -11.00 -9.77
N GLU A 23 6.76 -9.67 -9.91
CA GLU A 23 5.98 -8.81 -9.02
C GLU A 23 4.48 -9.00 -9.24
N ILE A 24 4.07 -9.11 -10.51
CA ILE A 24 2.68 -9.40 -10.89
C ILE A 24 2.27 -10.76 -10.35
N LYS A 25 3.12 -11.79 -10.51
CA LYS A 25 2.89 -13.12 -9.94
C LYS A 25 2.77 -13.05 -8.41
N ARG A 26 3.70 -12.39 -7.71
CA ARG A 26 3.61 -12.23 -6.25
C ARG A 26 2.32 -11.52 -5.83
N ALA A 27 1.89 -10.49 -6.55
CA ALA A 27 0.63 -9.80 -6.27
C ALA A 27 -0.59 -10.72 -6.46
N ILE A 28 -0.61 -11.53 -7.52
CA ILE A 28 -1.68 -12.49 -7.81
C ILE A 28 -1.69 -13.64 -6.79
N TRP A 29 -0.54 -14.23 -6.47
CA TRP A 29 -0.42 -15.43 -5.62
C TRP A 29 -0.47 -15.14 -4.12
N SER A 30 -0.17 -13.92 -3.67
CA SER A 30 -0.35 -13.53 -2.26
C SER A 30 -1.81 -13.29 -1.86
N ASN A 31 -2.77 -13.52 -2.76
CA ASN A 31 -4.18 -13.59 -2.37
C ASN A 31 -4.48 -14.99 -1.83
N ASP A 32 -4.64 -15.12 -0.51
CA ASP A 32 -5.43 -16.20 0.05
C ASP A 32 -6.85 -16.06 -0.54
N GLY A 33 -7.28 -17.05 -1.32
CA GLY A 33 -8.50 -17.03 -2.15
C GLY A 33 -9.83 -16.84 -1.42
N ASN A 34 -9.83 -16.46 -0.13
CA ASN A 34 -10.99 -16.38 0.74
C ASN A 34 -11.53 -14.96 0.97
N LYS A 35 -10.94 -13.90 0.41
CA LYS A 35 -11.36 -12.50 0.66
C LYS A 35 -12.02 -11.77 -0.51
N ILE A 36 -12.21 -12.40 -1.66
CA ILE A 36 -12.80 -11.73 -2.83
C ILE A 36 -14.05 -12.48 -3.32
N PRO A 37 -15.23 -11.83 -3.41
CA PRO A 37 -16.46 -12.47 -3.88
C PRO A 37 -16.28 -13.11 -5.26
N GLY A 38 -16.95 -14.25 -5.48
CA GLY A 38 -16.59 -15.30 -6.44
C GLY A 38 -16.24 -14.91 -7.89
N LEU A 39 -16.73 -13.78 -8.41
CA LEU A 39 -16.49 -13.36 -9.80
C LEU A 39 -15.06 -12.84 -10.02
N TYR A 40 -14.49 -12.16 -9.01
CA TYR A 40 -13.12 -11.67 -9.08
C TYR A 40 -12.12 -12.81 -8.87
N ASN A 41 -12.42 -13.74 -7.95
CA ASN A 41 -11.60 -14.94 -7.75
C ASN A 41 -11.54 -15.76 -9.05
N PHE A 42 -12.63 -15.84 -9.81
CA PHE A 42 -12.66 -16.48 -11.13
C PHE A 42 -11.73 -15.79 -12.14
N ILE A 43 -11.78 -14.46 -12.28
CA ILE A 43 -10.84 -13.73 -13.16
C ILE A 43 -9.38 -13.93 -12.72
N PHE A 44 -9.11 -13.90 -11.40
CA PHE A 44 -7.77 -14.19 -10.86
C PHE A 44 -7.32 -15.64 -11.14
N ILE A 45 -8.21 -16.63 -11.05
CA ILE A 45 -7.93 -18.03 -11.40
C ILE A 45 -7.63 -18.14 -12.90
N ILE A 46 -8.35 -17.43 -13.77
CA ILE A 46 -8.07 -17.43 -15.20
C ILE A 46 -6.72 -16.76 -15.48
N PHE A 47 -6.38 -15.63 -14.85
CA PHE A 47 -5.04 -15.04 -14.96
C PHE A 47 -3.94 -15.96 -14.42
N LYS A 48 -4.23 -16.74 -13.37
CA LYS A 48 -3.31 -17.74 -12.81
C LYS A 48 -3.08 -18.91 -13.76
N HIS A 49 -4.11 -19.34 -14.49
CA HIS A 49 -4.05 -20.47 -15.42
C HIS A 49 -3.54 -20.05 -16.83
N HIS A 50 -3.86 -18.84 -17.28
CA HIS A 50 -3.49 -18.32 -18.60
C HIS A 50 -2.58 -17.09 -18.51
N ARG A 51 -1.26 -17.36 -18.44
CA ARG A 51 -0.18 -16.36 -18.37
C ARG A 51 -0.13 -15.40 -19.58
N GLU A 52 -0.69 -15.81 -20.71
CA GLU A 52 -0.74 -15.05 -21.97
C GLU A 52 -1.82 -13.94 -21.97
N MET A 53 -2.73 -13.90 -20.99
CA MET A 53 -3.84 -12.93 -20.98
C MET A 53 -3.42 -11.50 -20.61
N ILE A 54 -2.21 -11.30 -20.11
CA ILE A 54 -1.68 -9.98 -19.74
C ILE A 54 -1.15 -9.24 -20.99
N LYS A 55 -0.99 -9.91 -22.13
CA LYS A 55 -0.59 -9.28 -23.39
C LYS A 55 -1.74 -8.43 -23.95
N LEU A 56 -1.41 -7.22 -24.41
CA LEU A 56 -2.34 -6.21 -24.98
C LEU A 56 -3.31 -6.78 -26.04
N HIS A 57 -2.83 -7.67 -26.90
CA HIS A 57 -3.66 -8.32 -27.93
C HIS A 57 -4.73 -9.27 -27.34
N THR A 58 -4.42 -9.93 -26.24
CA THR A 58 -5.35 -10.85 -25.56
C THR A 58 -6.41 -10.10 -24.76
N ILE A 59 -6.10 -8.90 -24.25
CA ILE A 59 -7.03 -8.04 -23.51
C ILE A 59 -8.24 -7.64 -24.38
N ASN A 60 -8.01 -7.28 -25.65
CA ASN A 60 -9.09 -6.97 -26.60
C ASN A 60 -10.03 -8.16 -26.84
N ASN A 61 -9.48 -9.38 -26.96
CA ASN A 61 -10.26 -10.61 -27.04
C ASN A 61 -10.95 -11.00 -25.72
N LEU A 62 -10.57 -10.37 -24.61
CA LEU A 62 -11.13 -10.61 -23.29
C LEU A 62 -12.30 -9.65 -23.01
N PHE A 63 -12.23 -8.42 -23.52
CA PHE A 63 -13.36 -7.46 -23.51
C PHE A 63 -14.61 -7.99 -24.23
N SER A 64 -14.44 -8.88 -25.21
CA SER A 64 -15.57 -9.54 -25.88
C SER A 64 -16.14 -10.73 -25.10
N LYS A 65 -15.38 -11.31 -24.16
CA LYS A 65 -15.76 -12.50 -23.37
C LYS A 65 -16.19 -12.20 -21.94
N PHE A 66 -15.76 -11.06 -21.39
CA PHE A 66 -16.06 -10.63 -20.02
C PHE A 66 -16.71 -9.26 -20.01
N ARG A 67 -17.49 -8.97 -18.96
CA ARG A 67 -18.03 -7.62 -18.75
C ARG A 67 -16.85 -6.64 -18.63
N PRO A 68 -16.74 -5.61 -19.50
CA PRO A 68 -15.61 -4.69 -19.54
C PRO A 68 -15.25 -4.10 -18.17
N ILE A 69 -16.27 -3.72 -17.40
CA ILE A 69 -16.09 -3.12 -16.07
C ILE A 69 -15.35 -4.05 -15.10
N LEU A 70 -15.67 -5.36 -15.11
CA LEU A 70 -15.09 -6.30 -14.17
C LEU A 70 -13.63 -6.62 -14.49
N LEU A 71 -13.31 -6.63 -15.79
CA LEU A 71 -11.95 -6.86 -16.27
C LEU A 71 -11.05 -5.67 -15.90
N VAL A 72 -11.50 -4.46 -16.20
CA VAL A 72 -10.79 -3.21 -15.88
C VAL A 72 -10.54 -3.10 -14.38
N THR A 73 -11.57 -3.28 -13.54
CA THR A 73 -11.42 -3.25 -12.07
C THR A 73 -10.43 -4.32 -11.56
N SER A 74 -10.38 -5.49 -12.20
CA SER A 74 -9.44 -6.56 -11.78
C SER A 74 -7.99 -6.22 -12.13
N ILE A 75 -7.75 -5.58 -13.28
CA ILE A 75 -6.43 -5.10 -13.69
C ILE A 75 -5.94 -4.01 -12.73
N TYR A 76 -6.78 -3.01 -12.42
CA TYR A 76 -6.42 -1.97 -11.45
C TYR A 76 -6.12 -2.55 -10.07
N LYS A 77 -6.90 -3.53 -9.60
CA LYS A 77 -6.59 -4.23 -8.33
C LYS A 77 -5.21 -4.90 -8.33
N ILE A 78 -4.79 -5.49 -9.45
CA ILE A 78 -3.45 -6.08 -9.57
C ILE A 78 -2.39 -4.98 -9.52
N ILE A 79 -2.57 -3.90 -10.29
CA ILE A 79 -1.64 -2.76 -10.33
C ILE A 79 -1.49 -2.12 -8.95
N SER A 80 -2.60 -1.78 -8.28
CA SER A 80 -2.59 -1.20 -6.93
C SER A 80 -1.90 -2.11 -5.92
N LYS A 81 -2.02 -3.43 -6.06
CA LYS A 81 -1.36 -4.38 -5.17
C LYS A 81 0.14 -4.48 -5.41
N VAL A 82 0.58 -4.44 -6.68
CA VAL A 82 2.01 -4.35 -7.01
C VAL A 82 2.58 -3.06 -6.42
N GLN A 83 1.91 -1.93 -6.63
CA GLN A 83 2.34 -0.63 -6.10
C GLN A 83 2.40 -0.62 -4.57
N ALA A 84 1.37 -1.12 -3.88
CA ALA A 84 1.37 -1.26 -2.42
C ALA A 84 2.52 -2.15 -1.91
N SER A 85 2.86 -3.20 -2.65
CA SER A 85 3.96 -4.10 -2.28
C SER A 85 5.32 -3.41 -2.40
N LYS A 86 5.54 -2.61 -3.46
CA LYS A 86 6.75 -1.79 -3.61
C LYS A 86 6.82 -0.72 -2.52
N LEU A 87 5.71 -0.01 -2.29
CA LEU A 87 5.62 1.03 -1.27
C LEU A 87 5.97 0.48 0.12
N LYS A 88 5.48 -0.71 0.47
CA LYS A 88 5.77 -1.38 1.73
C LYS A 88 7.27 -1.57 1.99
N LEU A 89 8.06 -1.79 0.93
CA LEU A 89 9.51 -1.97 1.06
C LEU A 89 10.24 -0.66 1.33
N VAL A 90 9.73 0.48 0.89
CA VAL A 90 10.35 1.80 1.14
C VAL A 90 9.75 2.53 2.34
N LEU A 91 8.59 2.09 2.82
CA LEU A 91 7.80 2.78 3.84
C LEU A 91 8.55 3.00 5.15
N HIS A 92 9.47 2.09 5.52
CA HIS A 92 10.32 2.21 6.70
C HIS A 92 11.29 3.40 6.65
N LYS A 93 11.59 3.94 5.45
CA LYS A 93 12.43 5.14 5.27
C LYS A 93 11.65 6.44 5.47
N VAL A 94 10.32 6.38 5.29
CA VAL A 94 9.43 7.54 5.35
C VAL A 94 8.74 7.65 6.70
N ILE A 95 8.44 6.51 7.33
CA ILE A 95 7.69 6.44 8.58
C ILE A 95 8.62 6.41 9.80
N SER A 96 8.26 7.18 10.83
CA SER A 96 8.93 7.20 12.13
C SER A 96 9.04 5.81 12.75
N SER A 97 10.10 5.56 13.52
CA SER A 97 10.30 4.31 14.29
C SER A 97 9.18 4.01 15.28
N VAL A 98 8.45 5.04 15.71
CA VAL A 98 7.39 4.99 16.75
C VAL A 98 6.01 4.63 16.17
N GLN A 99 5.84 4.60 14.85
CA GLN A 99 4.57 4.23 14.22
C GLN A 99 4.55 2.72 13.94
N THR A 100 3.61 2.00 14.52
CA THR A 100 3.72 0.54 14.72
C THR A 100 2.63 -0.28 14.03
N PRO A 101 1.39 0.23 13.84
CA PRO A 101 0.37 -0.48 13.05
C PRO A 101 0.73 -0.56 11.56
N PHE A 102 0.42 -1.70 10.92
CA PHE A 102 0.48 -1.94 9.46
C PHE A 102 1.86 -1.95 8.79
N LEU A 103 2.94 -1.94 9.56
CA LEU A 103 4.31 -2.12 9.04
C LEU A 103 4.79 -3.57 9.14
N LEU A 104 5.56 -4.00 8.14
CA LEU A 104 6.19 -5.33 8.18
C LEU A 104 7.15 -5.41 9.38
N GLY A 105 6.97 -6.41 10.24
CA GLY A 105 7.86 -6.66 11.38
C GLY A 105 7.56 -5.84 12.64
N ARG A 106 6.54 -4.97 12.65
CA ARG A 106 6.10 -4.24 13.86
C ARG A 106 4.80 -4.84 14.39
N GLN A 107 4.84 -5.33 15.63
CA GLN A 107 3.67 -5.93 16.28
C GLN A 107 2.96 -4.90 17.16
N ILE A 108 1.63 -4.92 17.14
CA ILE A 108 0.76 -4.02 17.92
C ILE A 108 1.02 -4.15 19.44
N PHE A 109 1.51 -5.32 19.88
CA PHE A 109 1.82 -5.56 21.29
C PHE A 109 2.93 -4.65 21.84
N TYR A 110 3.89 -4.24 21.00
CA TYR A 110 4.97 -3.34 21.42
C TYR A 110 4.42 -1.99 21.90
N ASP A 111 3.40 -1.44 21.24
CA ASP A 111 2.78 -0.17 21.65
C ASP A 111 2.14 -0.25 23.01
N SER A 112 1.37 -1.32 23.25
CA SER A 112 0.74 -1.54 24.55
C SER A 112 1.77 -1.74 25.66
N LEU A 113 2.88 -2.41 25.37
CA LEU A 113 3.95 -2.62 26.34
C LEU A 113 4.67 -1.31 26.68
N THR A 114 5.04 -0.52 25.67
CA THR A 114 5.70 0.77 25.86
C THR A 114 4.83 1.76 26.64
N VAL A 115 3.52 1.82 26.36
CA VAL A 115 2.60 2.66 27.14
C VAL A 115 2.49 2.17 28.58
N ASN A 116 2.40 0.86 28.82
CA ASN A 116 2.36 0.31 30.17
C ASN A 116 3.63 0.64 30.96
N GLU A 117 4.81 0.48 30.37
CA GLU A 117 6.09 0.82 30.99
C GLU A 117 6.17 2.33 31.33
N LEU A 118 5.74 3.20 30.41
CA LEU A 118 5.66 4.65 30.64
C LEU A 118 4.75 5.00 31.83
N VAL A 119 3.58 4.37 31.92
CA VAL A 119 2.64 4.57 33.03
C VAL A 119 3.25 4.09 34.35
N ASP A 120 3.89 2.94 34.36
CA ASP A 120 4.52 2.39 35.56
C ASP A 120 5.70 3.22 36.03
N LEU A 121 6.49 3.78 35.11
CA LEU A 121 7.57 4.73 35.42
C LEU A 121 7.02 6.03 36.01
N ALA A 122 5.97 6.61 35.42
CA ALA A 122 5.35 7.83 35.92
C ALA A 122 4.79 7.63 37.35
N LYS A 123 4.13 6.49 37.60
CA LYS A 123 3.65 6.12 38.95
C LYS A 123 4.78 5.98 39.96
N LYS A 124 5.85 5.26 39.61
CA LYS A 124 7.02 5.07 40.49
C LYS A 124 7.74 6.40 40.78
N GLY A 125 7.83 7.27 39.77
CA GLY A 125 8.45 8.59 39.89
C GLY A 125 7.57 9.66 40.53
N LYS A 126 6.29 9.36 40.84
CA LYS A 126 5.28 10.34 41.27
C LYS A 126 5.20 11.56 40.34
N ILE A 127 5.29 11.30 39.04
CA ILE A 127 5.21 12.32 38.00
C ILE A 127 3.75 12.45 37.61
N ASP A 128 3.20 13.66 37.71
CA ASP A 128 1.88 13.96 37.17
C ASP A 128 1.93 13.88 35.64
N CYS A 129 1.18 12.95 35.05
CA CYS A 129 1.17 12.73 33.60
C CYS A 129 -0.27 12.70 33.06
N LEU A 130 -0.43 13.22 31.84
CA LEU A 130 -1.67 13.17 31.06
C LEU A 130 -1.46 12.31 29.82
N ILE A 131 -2.34 11.34 29.60
CA ILE A 131 -2.34 10.50 28.40
C ILE A 131 -3.47 10.95 27.48
N ILE A 132 -3.12 11.40 26.29
CA ILE A 132 -4.08 11.80 25.27
C ILE A 132 -4.16 10.70 24.22
N LYS A 133 -5.32 10.05 24.11
CA LYS A 133 -5.61 9.07 23.05
C LYS A 133 -6.46 9.72 21.97
N VAL A 134 -5.89 9.85 20.77
CA VAL A 134 -6.61 10.33 19.59
C VAL A 134 -6.99 9.14 18.71
N SER A 135 -8.27 8.98 18.40
CA SER A 135 -8.77 7.94 17.49
C SER A 135 -9.47 8.57 16.29
N PHE A 136 -9.09 8.18 15.09
CA PHE A 136 -9.79 8.59 13.88
C PHE A 136 -10.95 7.63 13.61
N GLU A 137 -12.17 8.16 13.54
CA GLU A 137 -13.33 7.38 13.10
C GLU A 137 -13.26 7.18 11.58
N LYS A 138 -13.27 5.92 11.12
CA LYS A 138 -13.41 5.52 9.70
C LYS A 138 -12.42 6.19 8.71
N VAL A 139 -11.11 6.00 8.94
CA VAL A 139 -10.02 6.41 8.02
C VAL A 139 -10.15 5.95 6.55
N TYR A 140 -10.99 4.95 6.26
CA TYR A 140 -11.16 4.42 4.89
C TYR A 140 -12.33 5.02 4.11
N VAL A 141 -13.20 5.83 4.73
CA VAL A 141 -14.42 6.33 4.07
C VAL A 141 -14.23 7.75 3.52
N SER A 142 -13.25 8.51 4.03
CA SER A 142 -13.00 9.89 3.60
C SER A 142 -11.51 10.21 3.57
N VAL A 143 -10.79 9.60 2.63
CA VAL A 143 -9.41 10.03 2.32
C VAL A 143 -9.51 11.19 1.34
N TYR A 144 -8.98 12.35 1.71
CA TYR A 144 -8.86 13.47 0.79
C TYR A 144 -7.60 13.28 -0.07
N TRP A 145 -7.80 12.96 -1.35
CA TRP A 145 -6.73 12.53 -2.26
C TRP A 145 -5.68 13.61 -2.51
N ASP A 146 -6.08 14.89 -2.59
CA ASP A 146 -5.13 15.99 -2.77
C ASP A 146 -4.22 16.13 -1.54
N PHE A 147 -4.74 15.90 -0.34
CA PHE A 147 -3.92 15.88 0.88
C PHE A 147 -2.95 14.70 0.90
N LEU A 148 -3.36 13.53 0.39
CA LEU A 148 -2.46 12.39 0.23
C LEU A 148 -1.33 12.72 -0.77
N ASP A 149 -1.65 13.29 -1.92
CA ASP A 149 -0.65 13.69 -2.93
C ASP A 149 0.33 14.73 -2.37
N HIS A 150 -0.18 15.76 -1.67
CA HIS A 150 0.65 16.75 -0.98
C HIS A 150 1.56 16.11 0.09
N THR A 151 1.06 15.12 0.83
CA THR A 151 1.86 14.39 1.81
C THR A 151 2.95 13.57 1.14
N MET A 152 2.65 12.90 0.03
CA MET A 152 3.63 12.16 -0.77
C MET A 152 4.71 13.08 -1.35
N GLN A 153 4.32 14.26 -1.83
CA GLN A 153 5.27 15.26 -2.30
C GLN A 153 6.24 15.70 -1.19
N ARG A 154 5.71 16.01 0.00
CA ARG A 154 6.52 16.44 1.15
C ARG A 154 7.43 15.37 1.72
N THR A 155 7.05 14.10 1.57
CA THR A 155 7.86 12.95 1.99
C THR A 155 8.90 12.53 0.95
N GLY A 156 8.95 13.23 -0.19
CA GLY A 156 10.02 13.09 -1.18
C GLY A 156 9.75 12.07 -2.30
N PHE A 157 8.50 11.63 -2.47
CA PHE A 157 8.13 10.77 -3.61
C PHE A 157 8.18 11.55 -4.93
N CYS A 158 8.76 10.94 -5.97
CA CYS A 158 8.86 11.54 -7.30
C CYS A 158 7.48 11.72 -7.97
N ASN A 159 7.41 12.65 -8.93
CA ASN A 159 6.16 12.96 -9.63
C ASN A 159 5.58 11.75 -10.37
N GLU A 160 6.42 10.98 -11.05
CA GLU A 160 6.02 9.79 -11.80
C GLU A 160 5.29 8.77 -10.92
N TRP A 161 5.83 8.46 -9.74
CA TRP A 161 5.19 7.57 -8.79
C TRP A 161 3.84 8.12 -8.28
N ARG A 162 3.78 9.41 -7.97
CA ARG A 162 2.56 10.08 -7.52
C ARG A 162 1.47 10.07 -8.60
N GLU A 163 1.84 10.28 -9.86
CA GLU A 163 0.92 10.18 -11.00
C GLU A 163 0.33 8.78 -11.13
N TRP A 164 1.15 7.73 -11.02
CA TRP A 164 0.68 6.34 -11.08
C TRP A 164 -0.31 6.00 -9.95
N ILE A 165 -0.05 6.54 -8.75
CA ILE A 165 -0.92 6.36 -7.59
C ILE A 165 -2.24 7.13 -7.78
N ASN A 166 -2.19 8.35 -8.31
CA ASN A 166 -3.37 9.15 -8.62
C ASN A 166 -4.26 8.50 -9.71
N LEU A 167 -3.65 7.84 -10.71
CA LEU A 167 -4.40 7.07 -11.71
C LEU A 167 -5.17 5.89 -11.09
N CYS A 168 -4.61 5.22 -10.09
CA CYS A 168 -5.28 4.13 -9.38
C CYS A 168 -6.47 4.61 -8.53
N PHE A 169 -6.48 5.87 -8.08
CA PHE A 169 -7.56 6.42 -7.25
C PHE A 169 -8.73 7.01 -8.03
N ARG A 170 -8.48 7.47 -9.27
CA ARG A 170 -9.53 8.08 -10.12
C ARG A 170 -10.45 7.06 -10.78
N GLU A 171 -10.03 5.79 -10.81
CA GLU A 171 -10.69 4.69 -11.53
C GLU A 171 -11.42 3.70 -10.59
N VAL A 172 -11.52 4.04 -9.30
CA VAL A 172 -12.25 3.30 -8.24
C VAL A 172 -13.38 4.17 -7.70
#